data_AF-A0AA38AKK2-F1
#
_entry.id   AF-A0AA38AKK2-F1
#
_cell.length_a   1.000
_cell.length_b   1.000
_cell.length_c   1.000
_cell.angle_alpha   90.00
_cell.angle_beta   90.00
_cell.angle_gamma   90.00
#
_symmetry.space_group_name_H-M   'P 1'
#
loop_
_entity.id
_entity.type
_entity.pdbx_description
1 polymer ?
#
loop_
_entity_poly.entity_id
_entity_poly.type
_entity_poly.pdbx_seq_one_letter_code
_entity_poly.pdbx_strand_id
1 'polypeptide(L)'
;MAQLGTAMVEALDRVPDDGPYTERALARFRATGQAYVDFAVSEPGLFRTAFAPDGTEPNEEAVPAERHPFQIVRGCIDDLVAAGMLAPDRRDGFDEAAWAAVHGAATLFLDGPLGMAGTDRQHLITARLLDAIGEGLR
;
A
#
# COMPACT_ATOMS: atom_id res chain seq x y z
N MET A 1 4.64 12.97 -1.20
CA MET A 1 4.55 11.70 -1.94
C MET A 1 5.88 10.96 -2.08
N ALA A 2 6.98 11.60 -2.51
CA ALA A 2 8.24 10.90 -2.75
C ALA A 2 8.81 10.12 -1.53
N GLN A 3 8.74 10.67 -0.31
CA GLN A 3 9.22 9.98 0.90
C GLN A 3 8.39 8.74 1.25
N LEU A 4 7.07 8.79 1.07
CA LEU A 4 6.20 7.63 1.20
C LEU A 4 6.59 6.55 0.19
N GLY A 5 6.81 6.94 -1.07
CA GLY A 5 7.28 6.02 -2.11
C GLY A 5 8.63 5.37 -1.76
N THR A 6 9.59 6.16 -1.26
CA THR A 6 10.87 5.62 -0.77
C THR A 6 10.66 4.58 0.33
N ALA A 7 9.84 4.85 1.35
CA ALA A 7 9.57 3.90 2.43
C ALA A 7 8.94 2.60 1.92
N MET A 8 8.07 2.68 0.91
CA MET A 8 7.46 1.51 0.29
C MET A 8 8.47 0.68 -0.52
N VAL A 9 9.37 1.33 -1.27
CA VAL A 9 10.47 0.63 -1.99
C VAL A 9 11.40 -0.06 -1.00
N GLU A 10 11.83 0.64 0.07
CA GLU A 10 12.66 0.05 1.11
C GLU A 10 12.00 -1.14 1.82
N ALA A 11 10.67 -1.16 1.91
CA ALA A 11 9.94 -2.31 2.44
C ALA A 11 9.91 -3.48 1.45
N LEU A 12 9.74 -3.20 0.16
CA LEU A 12 9.81 -4.20 -0.90
C LEU A 12 11.19 -4.86 -0.99
N ASP A 13 12.27 -4.07 -0.88
CA ASP A 13 13.66 -4.56 -0.92
C ASP A 13 14.00 -5.47 0.28
N ARG A 14 13.24 -5.37 1.37
CA ARG A 14 13.38 -6.22 2.56
C ARG A 14 12.63 -7.55 2.46
N VAL A 15 11.76 -7.72 1.46
CA VAL A 15 11.06 -8.99 1.25
C VAL A 15 12.06 -10.00 0.69
N PRO A 16 12.24 -11.17 1.35
CA PRO A 16 13.12 -12.22 0.84
C PRO A 16 12.73 -12.67 -0.58
N ASP A 17 13.72 -12.84 -1.46
CA ASP A 17 13.51 -13.33 -2.83
C ASP A 17 13.65 -14.86 -2.94
N ASP A 18 13.32 -15.59 -1.88
CA ASP A 18 13.34 -17.05 -1.83
C ASP A 18 11.92 -17.65 -1.79
N GLY A 19 11.81 -18.93 -2.18
CA GLY A 19 10.54 -19.65 -2.20
C GLY A 19 9.69 -19.46 -3.46
N PRO A 20 8.45 -19.99 -3.46
CA PRO A 20 7.54 -19.95 -4.62
C PRO A 20 7.11 -18.52 -5.01
N TYR A 21 6.96 -18.25 -6.31
CA TYR A 21 6.65 -16.91 -6.81
C TYR A 21 5.34 -16.34 -6.24
N THR A 22 4.32 -17.17 -6.05
CA THR A 22 3.05 -16.79 -5.40
C THR A 22 3.24 -16.29 -3.96
N GLU A 23 4.12 -16.93 -3.19
CA GLU A 23 4.39 -16.52 -1.81
C GLU A 23 5.13 -15.19 -1.77
N ARG A 24 6.10 -15.01 -2.67
CA ARG A 24 6.86 -13.75 -2.81
C ARG A 24 5.97 -12.59 -3.26
N ALA A 25 5.10 -12.79 -4.25
CA ALA A 25 4.17 -11.76 -4.73
C ALA A 25 3.21 -11.31 -3.62
N LEU A 26 2.65 -12.25 -2.86
CA LEU A 26 1.80 -11.94 -1.71
C LEU A 26 2.57 -11.23 -0.59
N ALA A 27 3.80 -11.66 -0.30
CA ALA A 27 4.65 -11.01 0.69
C ALA A 27 4.99 -9.56 0.30
N ARG A 28 5.30 -9.31 -0.98
CA ARG A 28 5.52 -7.96 -1.53
C ARG A 28 4.29 -7.08 -1.39
N PHE A 29 3.12 -7.58 -1.80
CA PHE A 29 1.84 -6.87 -1.62
C PHE A 29 1.59 -6.46 -0.16
N ARG A 30 1.78 -7.40 0.78
CA ARG A 30 1.62 -7.14 2.21
C ARG A 30 2.65 -6.11 2.73
N ALA A 31 3.91 -6.25 2.34
CA ALA A 31 4.98 -5.34 2.76
C ALA A 31 4.72 -3.90 2.29
N THR A 32 4.28 -3.72 1.05
CA THR A 32 3.92 -2.41 0.49
C THR A 32 2.75 -1.77 1.23
N GLY A 33 1.68 -2.53 1.49
CA GLY A 33 0.53 -2.02 2.24
C GLY A 33 0.85 -1.68 3.69
N GLN A 34 1.68 -2.49 4.35
CA GLN A 34 2.10 -2.23 5.73
C GLN A 34 2.98 -0.96 5.79
N ALA A 35 3.96 -0.83 4.89
CA ALA A 35 4.84 0.33 4.83
C ALA A 35 4.08 1.64 4.55
N TYR A 36 3.03 1.56 3.74
CA TYR A 36 2.15 2.70 3.49
C TYR A 36 1.52 3.22 4.79
N VAL A 37 0.93 2.32 5.58
CA VAL A 37 0.25 2.67 6.83
C VAL A 37 1.26 3.08 7.91
N ASP A 38 2.37 2.37 8.01
CA ASP A 38 3.43 2.68 8.98
C ASP A 38 3.98 4.09 8.75
N PHE A 39 4.24 4.46 7.48
CA PHE A 39 4.65 5.82 7.13
C PHE A 39 3.59 6.86 7.50
N ALA A 40 2.31 6.56 7.26
CA ALA A 40 1.24 7.49 7.63
C ALA A 40 1.21 7.77 9.12
N VAL A 41 1.36 6.73 9.95
CA VAL A 41 1.31 6.84 11.41
C VAL A 41 2.58 7.47 11.98
N SER A 42 3.76 7.16 11.44
CA SER A 42 5.03 7.70 11.91
C SER A 42 5.26 9.15 11.47
N GLU A 43 4.81 9.50 10.26
CA GLU A 43 5.05 10.79 9.63
C GLU A 43 3.73 11.48 9.21
N PRO A 44 2.79 11.73 10.15
CA PRO A 44 1.43 12.15 9.80
C PRO A 44 1.38 13.53 9.13
N GLY A 45 2.35 14.42 9.40
CA GLY A 45 2.47 15.70 8.72
C GLY A 45 2.90 15.57 7.25
N LEU A 46 3.86 14.68 6.97
CA LEU A 46 4.31 14.39 5.60
C LEU A 46 3.23 13.64 4.81
N PHE A 47 2.52 12.72 5.46
CA PHE A 47 1.40 12.01 4.86
C PHE A 47 0.27 12.96 4.48
N ARG A 48 -0.18 13.82 5.41
CA ARG A 48 -1.22 14.82 5.10
C ARG A 48 -0.78 15.77 3.98
N THR A 49 0.47 16.22 3.98
CA THR A 49 1.01 17.06 2.90
C THR A 49 1.02 16.32 1.56
N ALA A 50 1.33 15.02 1.55
CA ALA A 50 1.36 14.22 0.33
C ALA A 50 -0.01 14.05 -0.32
N PHE A 51 -1.11 14.18 0.43
CA PHE A 51 -2.48 13.99 -0.04
C PHE A 51 -3.35 15.25 0.14
N ALA A 52 -2.74 16.38 0.48
CA ALA A 52 -3.46 17.64 0.60
C ALA A 52 -3.95 18.07 -0.79
N PRO A 53 -5.22 18.50 -0.93
CA PRO A 53 -5.65 19.18 -2.15
C PRO A 53 -4.84 20.45 -2.30
N ASP A 54 -4.01 20.55 -3.34
CA ASP A 54 -3.17 21.73 -3.58
C ASP A 54 -3.85 22.76 -4.53
N GLY A 55 -5.09 22.49 -4.94
CA GLY A 55 -5.87 23.36 -5.84
C GLY A 55 -5.39 23.31 -7.30
N THR A 56 -4.47 22.41 -7.62
CA THR A 56 -3.92 22.16 -8.95
C THR A 56 -4.35 20.76 -9.41
N GLU A 57 -4.37 20.52 -10.73
CA GLU A 57 -4.51 19.13 -11.19
C GLU A 57 -3.31 18.31 -10.71
N PRO A 58 -3.50 17.04 -10.31
CA PRO A 58 -2.42 16.19 -9.87
C PRO A 58 -1.32 16.13 -10.93
N ASN A 59 -0.14 16.68 -10.62
CA ASN A 59 1.01 16.57 -11.50
C ASN A 59 1.73 15.25 -11.24
N GLU A 60 1.34 14.20 -11.94
CA GLU A 60 1.97 12.88 -11.85
C GLU A 60 3.48 12.89 -12.21
N GLU A 61 3.94 13.88 -13.00
CA GLU A 61 5.36 14.01 -13.40
C GLU A 61 6.25 14.59 -12.28
N ALA A 62 5.67 15.14 -11.21
CA ALA A 62 6.43 15.73 -10.10
C ALA A 62 7.13 14.66 -9.24
N VAL A 63 6.70 13.40 -9.31
CA VAL A 63 7.30 12.27 -8.60
C VAL A 63 7.68 11.20 -9.61
N PRO A 64 8.95 10.74 -9.65
CA PRO A 64 9.34 9.64 -10.52
C PRO A 64 8.43 8.43 -10.30
N ALA A 65 8.00 7.75 -11.36
CA ALA A 65 7.06 6.63 -11.29
C ALA A 65 7.50 5.53 -10.29
N GLU A 66 8.80 5.25 -10.25
CA GLU A 66 9.49 4.34 -9.31
C GLU A 66 9.19 4.64 -7.82
N ARG A 67 8.85 5.89 -7.52
CA ARG A 67 8.57 6.42 -6.18
C ARG A 67 7.16 6.98 -6.05
N HIS A 68 6.33 6.84 -7.08
CA HIS A 68 4.93 7.25 -7.00
C HIS A 68 4.16 6.16 -6.25
N PRO A 69 3.58 6.43 -5.07
CA PRO A 69 3.10 5.34 -4.24
C PRO A 69 2.00 4.52 -4.93
N PHE A 70 1.15 5.15 -5.75
CA PHE A 70 0.12 4.41 -6.51
C PHE A 70 0.74 3.45 -7.52
N GLN A 71 1.80 3.87 -8.22
CA GLN A 71 2.47 3.01 -9.21
C GLN A 71 3.16 1.82 -8.53
N ILE A 72 3.69 2.01 -7.32
CA ILE A 72 4.24 0.91 -6.52
C ILE A 72 3.16 -0.11 -6.17
N VAL A 73 1.96 0.35 -5.74
CA VAL A 73 0.82 -0.56 -5.49
C VAL A 73 0.43 -1.29 -6.76
N ARG A 74 0.30 -0.59 -7.90
CA ARG A 74 -0.02 -1.20 -9.20
C ARG A 74 0.98 -2.30 -9.57
N GLY A 75 2.28 -2.04 -9.41
CA GLY A 75 3.31 -3.04 -9.67
C GLY A 75 3.18 -4.30 -8.80
N CYS A 76 2.80 -4.14 -7.53
CA CYS A 76 2.54 -5.29 -6.65
C CYS A 76 1.29 -6.08 -7.07
N ILE A 77 0.25 -5.41 -7.57
CA ILE A 77 -0.93 -6.09 -8.13
C ILE A 77 -0.57 -6.83 -9.42
N ASP A 78 0.29 -6.24 -10.26
CA ASP A 78 0.77 -6.89 -11.48
C ASP A 78 1.59 -8.15 -11.15
N ASP A 79 2.42 -8.12 -10.11
CA ASP A 79 3.11 -9.31 -9.57
C ASP A 79 2.11 -10.41 -9.14
N LEU A 80 0.98 -10.04 -8.53
CA LEU A 80 -0.07 -10.99 -8.14
C LEU A 80 -0.78 -11.62 -9.35
N VAL A 81 -1.04 -10.85 -10.42
CA VAL A 81 -1.58 -11.39 -11.68
C VAL A 81 -0.58 -12.33 -12.34
N ALA A 82 0.69 -11.91 -12.44
CA ALA A 82 1.74 -12.71 -13.05
C ALA A 82 1.99 -14.03 -12.29
N ALA A 83 1.82 -14.02 -10.96
CA ALA A 83 1.87 -15.22 -10.13
C ALA A 83 0.62 -16.12 -10.27
N GLY A 84 -0.39 -15.70 -11.04
CA GLY A 84 -1.65 -16.42 -11.22
C GLY A 84 -2.56 -16.35 -9.99
N MET A 85 -2.32 -15.40 -9.08
CA MET A 85 -3.12 -15.23 -7.87
C MET A 85 -4.35 -14.37 -8.10
N LEU A 86 -4.27 -13.38 -8.99
CA LEU A 86 -5.41 -12.56 -9.40
C LEU A 86 -5.75 -12.87 -10.85
N ALA A 87 -6.99 -13.28 -11.10
CA ALA A 87 -7.45 -13.56 -12.45
C ALA A 87 -7.42 -12.27 -13.31
N PRO A 88 -6.96 -12.31 -14.57
CA PRO A 88 -6.82 -11.11 -15.41
C PRO A 88 -8.12 -10.32 -15.63
N ASP A 89 -9.27 -10.98 -15.62
CA ASP A 89 -10.60 -10.36 -15.75
C ASP A 89 -11.05 -9.61 -14.49
N ARG A 90 -10.40 -9.86 -13.35
CA ARG A 90 -10.62 -9.17 -12.07
C ARG A 90 -9.61 -8.05 -11.80
N ARG A 91 -8.67 -7.82 -12.72
CA ARG A 91 -7.55 -6.87 -12.55
C ARG A 91 -8.00 -5.41 -12.62
N ASP A 92 -9.00 -5.11 -13.44
CA ASP A 92 -9.55 -3.77 -13.59
C ASP A 92 -10.21 -3.30 -12.28
N GLY A 93 -9.88 -2.08 -11.84
CA GLY A 93 -10.36 -1.52 -10.57
C GLY A 93 -9.73 -2.08 -9.28
N PHE A 94 -8.87 -3.11 -9.38
CA PHE A 94 -8.28 -3.74 -8.19
C PHE A 94 -7.19 -2.87 -7.55
N ASP A 95 -6.48 -2.08 -8.36
CA ASP A 95 -5.46 -1.13 -7.87
C ASP A 95 -6.09 -0.09 -6.94
N GLU A 96 -7.21 0.50 -7.38
CA GLU A 96 -7.98 1.49 -6.65
C GLU A 96 -8.60 0.90 -5.39
N ALA A 97 -9.11 -0.34 -5.46
CA ALA A 97 -9.64 -1.04 -4.30
C ALA A 97 -8.54 -1.29 -3.24
N ALA A 98 -7.38 -1.78 -3.65
CA ALA A 98 -6.24 -2.02 -2.77
C ALA A 98 -5.72 -0.71 -2.16
N TRP A 99 -5.60 0.34 -2.98
CA TRP A 99 -5.21 1.67 -2.52
C TRP A 99 -6.20 2.27 -1.53
N ALA A 100 -7.50 2.23 -1.84
CA ALA A 100 -8.56 2.74 -0.98
C ALA A 100 -8.56 2.06 0.39
N ALA A 101 -8.26 0.76 0.43
CA ALA A 101 -8.17 0.02 1.68
C ALA A 101 -7.05 0.56 2.60
N VAL A 102 -5.80 0.64 2.10
CA VAL A 102 -4.67 1.09 2.91
C VAL A 102 -4.72 2.59 3.21
N HIS A 103 -5.20 3.41 2.25
CA HIS A 103 -5.41 4.83 2.46
C HIS A 103 -6.51 5.07 3.51
N GLY A 104 -7.63 4.37 3.40
CA GLY A 104 -8.72 4.44 4.37
C GLY A 104 -8.27 4.02 5.77
N ALA A 105 -7.51 2.94 5.91
CA ALA A 105 -6.93 2.54 7.19
C ALA A 105 -6.02 3.62 7.77
N ALA A 106 -5.11 4.17 6.97
CA ALA A 106 -4.24 5.27 7.37
C ALA A 106 -5.06 6.49 7.86
N THR A 107 -6.03 6.96 7.06
CA THR A 107 -6.90 8.08 7.45
C THR A 107 -7.68 7.80 8.74
N LEU A 108 -8.19 6.56 8.92
CA LEU A 108 -8.90 6.18 10.14
C LEU A 108 -8.00 6.17 11.39
N PHE A 109 -6.72 5.86 11.24
CA PHE A 109 -5.74 5.95 12.32
C PHE A 109 -5.29 7.38 12.60
N LEU A 110 -5.19 8.24 11.58
CA LEU A 110 -4.68 9.60 11.74
C LEU A 110 -5.76 10.55 12.23
N ASP A 111 -6.91 10.52 11.58
CA ASP A 111 -7.96 11.54 11.68
C ASP A 111 -9.34 10.93 11.98
N GLY A 112 -9.42 9.61 12.18
CA GLY A 112 -10.65 8.87 12.39
C GLY A 112 -10.79 8.24 13.79
N PRO A 113 -11.86 7.44 13.99
CA PRO A 113 -12.19 6.84 15.29
C PRO A 113 -11.17 5.80 15.76
N LEU A 114 -10.23 5.37 14.92
CA LEU A 114 -9.19 4.40 15.28
C LEU A 114 -7.91 5.06 15.81
N GLY A 115 -7.85 6.39 15.92
CA GLY A 115 -6.63 7.10 16.34
C GLY A 115 -6.14 6.85 17.77
N MET A 116 -6.99 6.28 18.64
CA MET A 116 -6.58 5.85 19.99
C MET A 116 -5.96 4.45 20.03
N ALA A 117 -5.90 3.74 18.89
CA ALA A 117 -5.25 2.44 18.82
C ALA A 117 -3.73 2.60 18.99
N GLY A 118 -3.13 1.84 19.92
CA GLY A 118 -1.68 1.74 20.02
C GLY A 118 -1.07 1.00 18.82
N THR A 119 0.24 1.17 18.63
CA THR A 119 1.01 0.65 17.47
C THR A 119 0.75 -0.84 17.19
N ASP A 120 0.80 -1.71 18.20
CA ASP A 120 0.56 -3.15 18.01
C ASP A 120 -0.84 -3.44 17.46
N ARG A 121 -1.84 -2.66 17.91
CA ARG A 121 -3.22 -2.80 17.45
C ARG A 121 -3.38 -2.28 16.03
N GLN A 122 -2.71 -1.19 15.67
CA GLN A 122 -2.68 -0.65 14.30
C GLN A 122 -2.05 -1.67 13.36
N HIS A 123 -0.89 -2.23 13.69
CA HIS A 123 -0.23 -3.29 12.90
C HIS A 123 -1.14 -4.52 12.74
N LEU A 124 -1.79 -4.98 13.80
CA LEU A 124 -2.72 -6.10 13.70
C LEU A 124 -3.89 -5.80 12.76
N ILE A 125 -4.49 -4.61 12.85
CA ILE A 125 -5.60 -4.21 11.97
C ILE A 125 -5.13 -4.16 10.51
N THR A 126 -3.98 -3.55 10.24
CA THR A 126 -3.40 -3.47 8.89
C THR A 126 -3.09 -4.85 8.33
N ALA A 127 -2.47 -5.73 9.12
CA ALA A 127 -2.19 -7.11 8.71
C ALA A 127 -3.49 -7.85 8.35
N ARG A 128 -4.54 -7.73 9.17
CA ARG A 128 -5.85 -8.36 8.91
C ARG A 128 -6.53 -7.80 7.67
N LEU A 129 -6.40 -6.50 7.41
CA LEU A 129 -6.91 -5.88 6.19
C LEU A 129 -6.23 -6.46 4.95
N LEU A 130 -4.91 -6.56 4.95
CA LEU A 130 -4.12 -7.08 3.84
C LEU A 130 -4.34 -8.58 3.63
N ASP A 131 -4.51 -9.34 4.72
CA ASP A 131 -4.90 -10.75 4.67
C ASP A 131 -6.26 -10.94 4.01
N ALA A 132 -7.26 -10.13 4.40
CA ALA A 132 -8.60 -10.22 3.82
C ALA A 132 -8.60 -9.89 2.31
N ILE A 133 -7.82 -8.91 1.88
CA ILE A 133 -7.64 -8.62 0.44
C ILE A 133 -6.94 -9.79 -0.25
N GLY A 134 -5.88 -10.32 0.35
CA GLY A 134 -5.12 -11.46 -0.19
C GLY A 134 -5.94 -12.74 -0.31
N GLU A 135 -6.82 -13.03 0.66
CA GLU A 135 -7.78 -14.13 0.59
C GLU A 135 -8.80 -13.94 -0.53
N GLY A 136 -9.22 -12.69 -0.76
CA GLY A 136 -10.11 -12.32 -1.85
C GLY A 136 -9.51 -12.45 -3.26
N LEU A 137 -8.20 -12.70 -3.40
CA LEU A 137 -7.56 -12.90 -4.71
C LEU A 137 -7.97 -14.23 -5.38
N ARG A 138 -8.28 -15.25 -4.56
CA ARG A 138 -8.64 -16.61 -5.01
C ARG A 138 -10.06 -16.69 -5.58
#